data_AF-W7EY76-F1
#
_entry.id   AF-W7EY76-F1
#
_cell.length_a   1.000
_cell.length_b   1.000
_cell.length_c   1.000
_cell.angle_alpha   90.00
_cell.angle_beta   90.00
_cell.angle_gamma   90.00
#
_symmetry.space_group_name_H-M   'P 1'
#
loop_
_entity.id
_entity.type
_entity.pdbx_description
1 polymer ?
#
loop_
_entity_poly.entity_id
_entity_poly.type
_entity_poly.pdbx_seq_one_letter_code
_entity_poly.pdbx_strand_id
1 'polypeptide(L)'
;MFTFSGNLLAGQYDTQKQRSPPPKPTPVTFPALHPPEPSTQAPPASWSQPGARITDHFLRLKKPSDVTEETLALLNVTFQPESDLETFLSSLSNNAESFLPPRSWFDSPGEQQSSSNTGTPPKLLSNGRKPPEQRDFFVRSRELFFNNADAFSTLTRKGCGTQPPLRLAHFRKFWEGLDNLAYYWDTSLDEYLPPAQGANSDERTAPNPLSGSTDTNPQEASGETNPEKASAPKSEPCTLGTEEPRKKAKVGDTRGEKQSIYVQGNNGSGRDLSKEPAHPERIHRNNVDPLGTPRGTNKKAESMPADVPRGTYRGYRIGNGAGMPDQYRIECVRSFLEPIAWAFGVTLFPHRRPPVLTIEHIRFPVRMSSVAWRGPQDRVKARQGCLEGPVLGMQCRADVNFGATGRLEAQSTLDAVRELGGLLLLAQERAREGKCEQRAGEGKWWTTKERWGGGPGGEVGEAIGAAEILEKEAISKLEEKPVERNRDGSKARRRPTPAEVWKTLRPGNPLWDPKVTYEAIGKDRSIAWDDVFMVSSLNHHISLLRLRIHPAYLELITEGRLPVETPPESDWCSPKLQRTRWFDLFNIEDRAEAMRGVWGIMSYLMRTDSAGHENAGMSE
;
A
#
# COMPACT_ATOMS: atom_id res chain seq x y z
N MET A 1 0.55 11.88 -18.55
CA MET A 1 -0.77 11.23 -18.71
C MET A 1 -1.30 10.88 -17.34
N PHE A 2 -2.48 11.35 -16.97
CA PHE A 2 -3.13 10.97 -15.71
C PHE A 2 -4.03 9.77 -15.96
N THR A 3 -3.62 8.59 -15.46
CA THR A 3 -4.48 7.43 -15.37
C THR A 3 -5.50 7.66 -14.25
N PHE A 4 -6.72 8.07 -14.61
CA PHE A 4 -7.85 8.04 -13.70
C PHE A 4 -8.28 6.57 -13.49
N SER A 5 -7.85 5.98 -12.37
CA SER A 5 -8.33 4.68 -11.92
C SER A 5 -9.79 4.78 -11.50
N GLY A 6 -10.68 3.99 -12.12
CA GLY A 6 -12.13 4.07 -11.95
C GLY A 6 -12.70 3.53 -10.64
N ASN A 7 -12.15 3.95 -9.48
CA ASN A 7 -12.56 3.51 -8.14
C ASN A 7 -13.19 4.63 -7.27
N LEU A 8 -13.51 5.78 -7.85
CA LEU A 8 -14.06 6.92 -7.12
C LEU A 8 -15.56 6.71 -6.83
N LEU A 9 -15.94 6.40 -5.58
CA LEU A 9 -17.34 6.39 -5.15
C LEU A 9 -17.90 7.81 -4.90
N ALA A 10 -17.03 8.81 -4.83
CA ALA A 10 -17.39 10.17 -4.44
C ALA A 10 -18.56 10.74 -5.23
N GLY A 11 -19.63 11.05 -4.48
CA GLY A 11 -20.84 11.70 -4.99
C GLY A 11 -21.82 10.80 -5.71
N GLN A 12 -21.50 9.51 -5.89
CA GLN A 12 -22.40 8.52 -6.51
C GLN A 12 -23.68 8.34 -5.69
N TYR A 13 -23.57 8.48 -4.37
CA TYR A 13 -24.70 8.38 -3.44
C TYR A 13 -25.15 9.77 -2.98
N ASP A 14 -26.46 9.99 -3.04
CA ASP A 14 -27.13 11.13 -2.43
C ASP A 14 -27.55 10.75 -1.00
N THR A 15 -27.13 11.54 -0.01
CA THR A 15 -27.41 11.28 1.40
C THR A 15 -28.87 11.52 1.77
N GLN A 16 -29.60 12.35 1.00
CA GLN A 16 -31.01 12.67 1.24
C GLN A 16 -31.98 11.68 0.59
N LYS A 17 -31.49 10.88 -0.36
CA LYS A 17 -32.30 9.89 -1.08
C LYS A 17 -32.54 8.65 -0.22
N GLN A 18 -33.80 8.34 0.06
CA GLN A 18 -34.17 7.11 0.74
C GLN A 18 -33.76 5.88 -0.07
N ARG A 19 -33.17 4.90 0.61
CA ARG A 19 -32.75 3.60 0.05
C ARG A 19 -32.98 2.46 1.03
N SER A 20 -32.73 1.23 0.60
CA SER A 20 -32.65 0.07 1.49
C SER A 20 -31.58 0.30 2.57
N PRO A 21 -31.86 -0.03 3.84
CA PRO A 21 -30.92 0.21 4.93
C PRO A 21 -29.65 -0.64 4.79
N PRO A 22 -28.45 -0.06 5.03
CA PRO A 22 -27.24 -0.84 5.16
C PRO A 22 -27.27 -1.62 6.49
N PRO A 23 -26.41 -2.65 6.64
CA PRO A 23 -26.13 -3.25 7.95
C PRO A 23 -25.80 -2.19 9.00
N LYS A 24 -26.07 -2.49 10.27
CA LYS A 24 -25.75 -1.60 11.39
C LYS A 24 -24.26 -1.17 11.40
N PRO A 25 -23.94 0.00 11.98
CA PRO A 25 -22.56 0.47 12.11
C PRO A 25 -21.68 -0.60 12.77
N THR A 26 -20.46 -0.76 12.27
CA THR A 26 -19.43 -1.56 12.96
C THR A 26 -18.90 -0.75 14.13
N PRO A 27 -19.01 -1.21 15.40
CA PRO A 27 -18.40 -0.53 16.53
C PRO A 27 -16.89 -0.44 16.37
N VAL A 28 -16.31 0.74 16.62
CA VAL A 28 -14.86 0.91 16.66
C VAL A 28 -14.33 0.34 17.98
N THR A 29 -13.63 -0.78 17.90
CA THR A 29 -12.91 -1.39 19.03
C THR A 29 -11.43 -1.54 18.65
N PHE A 30 -10.55 -1.20 19.57
CA PHE A 30 -9.09 -1.36 19.42
C PHE A 30 -8.58 -2.61 20.13
N PRO A 31 -7.41 -3.13 19.73
CA PRO A 31 -6.68 -4.13 20.49
C PRO A 31 -6.41 -3.65 21.92
N ALA A 32 -6.66 -4.52 22.89
CA ALA A 32 -6.29 -4.34 24.29
C ALA A 32 -5.35 -5.51 24.66
N LEU A 33 -4.06 -5.22 24.71
CA LEU A 33 -3.02 -6.21 25.00
C LEU A 33 -2.58 -6.08 26.45
N HIS A 34 -2.58 -7.21 27.17
CA HIS A 34 -1.81 -7.39 28.39
C HIS A 34 -0.51 -8.12 28.01
N PRO A 35 0.60 -7.41 27.76
CA PRO A 35 1.82 -8.03 27.28
C PRO A 35 2.47 -8.89 28.38
N PRO A 36 3.11 -10.02 28.03
CA PRO A 36 3.91 -10.79 28.98
C PRO A 36 5.10 -9.96 29.48
N GLU A 37 5.51 -10.18 30.73
CA GLU A 37 6.65 -9.47 31.32
C GLU A 37 7.97 -9.87 30.61
N PRO A 38 8.75 -8.91 30.09
CA PRO A 38 9.97 -9.19 29.34
C PRO A 38 11.16 -9.48 30.28
N SER A 39 12.01 -10.43 29.88
CA SER A 39 13.31 -10.63 30.51
C SER A 39 14.31 -9.59 30.01
N THR A 40 14.63 -8.61 30.85
CA THR A 40 15.45 -7.44 30.48
C THR A 40 16.89 -7.47 30.99
N GLN A 41 17.22 -8.39 31.91
CA GLN A 41 18.57 -8.52 32.48
C GLN A 41 19.35 -9.69 31.89
N ALA A 42 18.67 -10.66 31.30
CA ALA A 42 19.26 -11.85 30.68
C ALA A 42 18.35 -12.33 29.54
N PRO A 43 18.91 -13.02 28.52
CA PRO A 43 18.11 -13.74 27.54
C PRO A 43 17.14 -14.73 28.20
N PRO A 44 15.89 -14.86 27.72
CA PRO A 44 14.97 -15.91 28.15
C PRO A 44 15.63 -17.29 28.13
N ALA A 45 15.37 -18.09 29.16
CA ALA A 45 15.92 -19.45 29.25
C ALA A 45 15.59 -20.30 28.01
N SER A 46 14.41 -20.11 27.41
CA SER A 46 13.97 -20.76 26.17
C SER A 46 14.87 -20.52 24.95
N TRP A 47 15.73 -19.50 24.96
CA TRP A 47 16.71 -19.25 23.89
C TRP A 47 18.05 -19.95 24.13
N SER A 48 18.35 -20.30 25.38
CA SER A 48 19.64 -20.88 25.80
C SER A 48 19.57 -22.38 26.11
N GLN A 49 18.37 -22.94 26.29
CA GLN A 49 18.19 -24.37 26.57
C GLN A 49 18.53 -25.24 25.34
N PRO A 50 19.41 -26.25 25.46
CA PRO A 50 19.74 -27.14 24.36
C PRO A 50 18.51 -27.84 23.76
N GLY A 51 18.20 -27.54 22.50
CA GLY A 51 17.09 -28.15 21.78
C GLY A 51 15.72 -27.48 21.95
N ALA A 52 15.64 -26.37 22.70
CA ALA A 52 14.52 -25.44 22.57
C ALA A 52 14.92 -24.32 21.61
N ARG A 53 14.25 -24.22 20.46
CA ARG A 53 14.43 -23.11 19.52
C ARG A 53 13.16 -22.31 19.36
N ILE A 54 13.31 -21.03 19.04
CA ILE A 54 12.18 -20.16 18.68
C ILE A 54 11.47 -20.75 17.46
N THR A 55 12.23 -21.31 16.51
CA THR A 55 11.69 -22.06 15.37
C THR A 55 10.71 -23.18 15.73
N ASP A 56 10.94 -23.94 16.80
CA ASP A 56 10.12 -25.11 17.11
C ASP A 56 8.69 -24.73 17.53
N HIS A 57 8.51 -23.57 18.17
CA HIS A 57 7.20 -23.00 18.46
C HIS A 57 6.54 -22.47 17.19
N PHE A 58 7.27 -21.67 16.43
CA PHE A 58 6.79 -21.02 15.22
C PHE A 58 6.41 -22.01 14.10
N LEU A 59 7.02 -23.21 14.04
CA LEU A 59 6.63 -24.31 13.14
C LEU A 59 5.33 -25.03 13.54
N ARG A 60 4.89 -24.93 14.80
CA ARG A 60 3.64 -25.56 15.27
C ARG A 60 2.41 -24.73 14.91
N LEU A 61 2.58 -23.44 14.62
CA LEU A 61 1.52 -22.52 14.23
C LEU A 61 1.00 -22.87 12.83
N LYS A 62 -0.23 -23.39 12.75
CA LYS A 62 -0.89 -23.80 11.49
C LYS A 62 -1.99 -22.85 11.04
N LYS A 63 -2.58 -22.10 11.98
CA LYS A 63 -3.64 -21.10 11.75
C LYS A 63 -3.43 -19.88 12.66
N PRO A 64 -3.99 -18.70 12.33
CA PRO A 64 -3.81 -17.49 13.15
C PRO A 64 -4.33 -17.60 14.59
N SER A 65 -5.25 -18.53 14.88
CA SER A 65 -5.75 -18.80 16.24
C SER A 65 -4.84 -19.70 17.09
N ASP A 66 -3.71 -20.18 16.54
CA ASP A 66 -2.67 -20.86 17.32
C ASP A 66 -1.69 -19.86 17.96
N VAL A 67 -1.79 -18.56 17.63
CA VAL A 67 -0.97 -17.51 18.23
C VAL A 67 -1.49 -17.19 19.63
N THR A 68 -0.63 -17.36 20.63
CA THR A 68 -0.92 -17.17 22.06
C THR A 68 0.05 -16.19 22.69
N GLU A 69 -0.14 -15.84 23.96
CA GLU A 69 0.79 -15.03 24.75
C GLU A 69 2.18 -15.65 24.83
N GLU A 70 2.30 -16.98 24.81
CA GLU A 70 3.58 -17.69 24.70
C GLU A 70 4.35 -17.30 23.44
N THR A 71 3.66 -17.12 22.30
CA THR A 71 4.28 -16.63 21.06
C THR A 71 4.86 -15.21 21.21
N LEU A 72 4.23 -14.35 22.02
CA LEU A 72 4.76 -13.02 22.33
C LEU A 72 5.91 -13.08 23.34
N ALA A 73 5.78 -13.89 24.39
CA ALA A 73 6.81 -14.08 25.41
C ALA A 73 8.12 -14.61 24.82
N LEU A 74 8.05 -15.51 23.84
CA LEU A 74 9.22 -16.03 23.12
C LEU A 74 9.97 -14.97 22.30
N LEU A 75 9.31 -13.87 21.90
CA LEU A 75 9.96 -12.73 21.24
C LEU A 75 10.56 -11.73 22.24
N ASN A 76 10.28 -11.86 23.54
CA ASN A 76 10.88 -11.07 24.62
C ASN A 76 10.83 -9.53 24.43
N VAL A 77 9.74 -9.02 23.84
CA VAL A 77 9.60 -7.59 23.54
C VAL A 77 9.09 -6.83 24.76
N THR A 78 9.78 -5.73 25.11
CA THR A 78 9.26 -4.74 26.07
C THR A 78 8.23 -3.86 25.38
N PHE A 79 6.96 -3.99 25.76
CA PHE A 79 5.89 -3.09 25.35
C PHE A 79 5.87 -1.86 26.26
N GLN A 80 6.19 -0.69 25.71
CA GLN A 80 6.11 0.58 26.42
C GLN A 80 4.66 1.10 26.47
N PRO A 81 4.29 1.88 27.50
CA PRO A 81 3.00 2.55 27.53
C PRO A 81 2.82 3.47 26.32
N GLU A 82 1.56 3.74 25.99
CA GLU A 82 1.20 4.71 24.96
C GLU A 82 1.70 6.12 25.35
N SER A 83 2.24 6.86 24.38
CA SER A 83 2.84 8.17 24.61
C SER A 83 2.37 9.24 23.63
N ASP A 84 2.51 10.51 24.01
CA ASP A 84 2.41 11.66 23.11
C ASP A 84 3.60 11.74 22.14
N LEU A 85 3.53 12.67 21.17
CA LEU A 85 4.55 12.82 20.12
C LEU A 85 5.88 13.32 20.67
N GLU A 86 5.83 14.22 21.65
CA GLU A 86 6.96 14.77 22.37
C GLU A 86 7.75 13.66 23.07
N THR A 87 7.11 12.82 23.88
CA THR A 87 7.75 11.68 24.59
C THR A 87 8.18 10.56 23.62
N PHE A 88 7.43 10.37 22.53
CA PHE A 88 7.77 9.41 21.47
C PHE A 88 9.08 9.77 20.75
N LEU A 89 9.39 11.06 20.61
CA LEU A 89 10.61 11.54 19.97
C LEU A 89 11.73 11.89 20.95
N SER A 90 11.47 12.41 22.15
CA SER A 90 12.51 12.81 23.11
C SER A 90 13.36 11.62 23.60
N SER A 91 12.82 10.40 23.51
CA SER A 91 13.51 9.14 23.80
C SER A 91 14.38 8.58 22.64
N LEU A 92 14.58 9.36 21.57
CA LEU A 92 15.52 9.10 20.47
C LEU A 92 16.85 9.85 20.66
N SER A 93 17.87 9.39 19.94
CA SER A 93 19.16 10.08 19.80
C SER A 93 19.06 11.46 19.11
N ASN A 94 20.17 12.19 19.04
CA ASN A 94 20.34 13.41 18.23
C ASN A 94 19.30 14.53 18.48
N ASN A 95 18.77 14.65 19.71
CA ASN A 95 17.73 15.62 20.07
C ASN A 95 16.51 15.57 19.13
N ALA A 96 16.00 14.36 18.83
CA ALA A 96 14.96 14.17 17.81
C ALA A 96 13.66 14.98 18.02
N GLU A 97 13.35 15.34 19.27
CA GLU A 97 12.25 16.25 19.61
C GLU A 97 12.34 17.59 18.85
N SER A 98 13.55 18.10 18.60
CA SER A 98 13.76 19.34 17.81
C SER A 98 13.36 19.23 16.33
N PHE A 99 13.13 18.02 15.82
CA PHE A 99 12.65 17.78 14.45
C PHE A 99 11.11 17.76 14.37
N LEU A 100 10.41 17.70 15.51
CA LEU A 100 8.95 17.80 15.58
C LEU A 100 8.54 19.26 15.34
N PRO A 101 7.65 19.56 14.36
CA PRO A 101 7.16 20.92 14.17
C PRO A 101 6.53 21.47 15.46
N PRO A 102 6.87 22.70 15.89
CA PRO A 102 6.16 23.34 16.99
C PRO A 102 4.71 23.64 16.55
N ARG A 103 3.77 23.69 17.51
CA ARG A 103 2.34 23.90 17.18
C ARG A 103 2.08 25.23 16.46
N SER A 104 2.93 26.23 16.63
CA SER A 104 2.90 27.49 15.87
C SER A 104 3.13 27.34 14.35
N TRP A 105 3.53 26.16 13.86
CA TRP A 105 3.55 25.88 12.42
C TRP A 105 2.16 25.62 11.82
N PHE A 106 1.13 25.40 12.65
CA PHE A 106 -0.27 25.43 12.20
C PHE A 106 -0.77 26.86 11.95
N ASP A 107 -0.14 27.87 12.55
CA ASP A 107 -0.44 29.27 12.29
C ASP A 107 0.16 29.75 10.95
N SER A 108 -0.47 30.75 10.35
CA SER A 108 0.03 31.34 9.10
C SER A 108 1.44 31.90 9.31
N PRO A 109 2.43 31.53 8.48
CA PRO A 109 3.75 32.14 8.56
C PRO A 109 3.62 33.65 8.34
N GLY A 110 4.14 34.44 9.27
CA GLY A 110 4.15 35.90 9.15
C GLY A 110 5.06 36.36 8.02
N GLU A 111 4.82 37.58 7.52
CA GLU A 111 5.56 38.18 6.40
C GLU A 111 7.08 38.33 6.66
N GLN A 112 7.51 38.14 7.91
CA GLN A 112 8.90 38.27 8.37
C GLN A 112 9.66 36.94 8.56
N GLN A 113 9.23 35.83 7.95
CA GLN A 113 10.16 34.71 7.69
C GLN A 113 11.09 35.00 6.50
N SER A 114 11.80 36.13 6.60
CA SER A 114 13.03 36.32 5.86
C SER A 114 14.03 35.27 6.31
N SER A 115 14.68 34.63 5.33
CA SER A 115 15.75 33.66 5.57
C SER A 115 16.77 34.25 6.54
N SER A 116 16.97 33.62 7.69
CA SER A 116 18.04 33.97 8.61
C SER A 116 19.37 33.70 7.90
N ASN A 117 19.94 34.73 7.29
CA ASN A 117 21.28 34.73 6.70
C ASN A 117 22.35 34.75 7.81
N THR A 118 22.27 33.80 8.74
CA THR A 118 23.45 33.28 9.40
C THR A 118 24.34 32.69 8.33
N GLY A 119 25.61 33.11 8.23
CA GLY A 119 26.55 32.70 7.17
C GLY A 119 26.96 31.21 7.15
N THR A 120 26.16 30.35 7.77
CA THR A 120 26.28 28.90 7.79
C THR A 120 25.64 28.32 6.52
N PRO A 121 26.28 27.37 5.82
CA PRO A 121 25.67 26.73 4.65
C PRO A 121 24.34 26.03 5.05
N PRO A 122 23.31 26.04 4.18
CA PRO A 122 22.01 25.46 4.50
C PRO A 122 22.14 23.95 4.72
N LYS A 123 21.81 23.47 5.93
CA LYS A 123 21.86 22.05 6.27
C LYS A 123 20.88 21.27 5.39
N LEU A 124 21.41 20.43 4.50
CA LEU A 124 20.63 19.59 3.59
C LEU A 124 20.14 18.30 4.31
N LEU A 125 19.11 17.69 3.72
CA LEU A 125 18.67 16.32 4.04
C LEU A 125 19.66 15.28 3.47
N SER A 126 19.56 14.03 3.91
CA SER A 126 20.39 12.90 3.44
C SER A 126 20.26 12.57 1.95
N ASN A 127 19.27 13.13 1.23
CA ASN A 127 19.14 13.06 -0.23
C ASN A 127 19.61 14.33 -0.97
N GLY A 128 20.31 15.25 -0.29
CA GLY A 128 20.80 16.51 -0.85
C GLY A 128 19.71 17.57 -1.11
N ARG A 129 18.45 17.32 -0.73
CA ARG A 129 17.39 18.34 -0.79
C ARG A 129 17.46 19.29 0.39
N LYS A 130 16.89 20.49 0.23
CA LYS A 130 16.62 21.38 1.37
C LYS A 130 15.55 20.75 2.27
N PRO A 131 15.65 20.88 3.61
CA PRO A 131 14.58 20.49 4.51
C PRO A 131 13.33 21.34 4.26
N PRO A 132 12.12 20.76 4.37
CA PRO A 132 10.87 21.52 4.33
C PRO A 132 10.78 22.59 5.42
N GLU A 133 10.25 23.76 5.07
CA GLU A 133 10.12 24.92 5.97
C GLU A 133 8.69 25.02 6.54
N GLN A 134 8.44 25.96 7.49
CA GLN A 134 7.09 26.19 8.04
C GLN A 134 6.04 26.41 6.95
N ARG A 135 6.37 27.13 5.87
CA ARG A 135 5.45 27.32 4.73
C ARG A 135 5.03 26.02 4.05
N ASP A 136 5.94 25.04 3.93
CA ASP A 136 5.64 23.75 3.31
C ASP A 136 4.72 22.91 4.19
N PHE A 137 4.91 23.00 5.51
CA PHE A 137 4.03 22.40 6.51
C PHE A 137 2.66 23.07 6.50
N PHE A 138 2.60 24.40 6.69
CA PHE A 138 1.37 25.18 6.79
C PHE A 138 0.45 25.02 5.57
N VAL A 139 1.00 25.10 4.35
CA VAL A 139 0.18 24.95 3.13
C VAL A 139 -0.46 23.56 3.04
N ARG A 140 0.19 22.53 3.60
CA ARG A 140 -0.31 21.16 3.68
C ARG A 140 -1.29 20.96 4.83
N SER A 141 -0.95 21.39 6.04
CA SER A 141 -1.80 21.22 7.23
C SER A 141 -3.12 21.99 7.10
N ARG A 142 -3.10 23.18 6.48
CA ARG A 142 -4.33 23.94 6.13
C ARG A 142 -5.33 23.13 5.30
N GLU A 143 -4.88 22.25 4.41
CA GLU A 143 -5.79 21.37 3.64
C GLU A 143 -6.42 20.28 4.50
N LEU A 144 -5.85 19.95 5.67
CA LEU A 144 -6.40 18.98 6.62
C LEU A 144 -7.41 19.62 7.59
N PHE A 145 -7.31 20.93 7.86
CA PHE A 145 -8.30 21.65 8.69
C PHE A 145 -9.67 21.86 8.02
N PHE A 146 -9.85 21.45 6.76
CA PHE A 146 -11.16 21.49 6.11
C PHE A 146 -12.13 20.49 6.76
N ASN A 147 -13.42 20.87 6.85
CA ASN A 147 -14.48 19.95 7.27
C ASN A 147 -14.66 18.85 6.22
N ASN A 148 -15.01 17.64 6.69
CA ASN A 148 -15.18 16.47 5.83
C ASN A 148 -16.24 16.73 4.74
N ALA A 149 -17.41 17.28 5.13
CA ALA A 149 -18.50 17.58 4.21
C ALA A 149 -18.10 18.59 3.10
N ASP A 150 -17.37 19.66 3.44
CA ASP A 150 -16.95 20.68 2.48
C ASP A 150 -15.91 20.13 1.48
N ALA A 151 -14.98 19.31 1.98
CA ALA A 151 -13.99 18.62 1.17
C ALA A 151 -14.65 17.59 0.23
N PHE A 152 -15.58 16.78 0.72
CA PHE A 152 -16.34 15.82 -0.08
C PHE A 152 -17.19 16.53 -1.15
N SER A 153 -17.89 17.60 -0.79
CA SER A 153 -18.67 18.43 -1.74
C SER A 153 -17.78 18.95 -2.88
N THR A 154 -16.59 19.46 -2.53
CA THR A 154 -15.55 19.92 -3.48
C THR A 154 -15.09 18.83 -4.45
N LEU A 155 -14.93 17.57 -4.01
CA LEU A 155 -14.57 16.46 -4.89
C LEU A 155 -15.65 16.14 -5.92
N THR A 156 -16.91 16.16 -5.48
CA THR A 156 -18.08 15.77 -6.29
C THR A 156 -18.55 16.86 -7.25
N ARG A 157 -18.00 18.08 -7.14
CA ARG A 157 -18.44 19.29 -7.85
C ARG A 157 -19.92 19.65 -7.63
N LYS A 158 -20.56 19.08 -6.60
CA LYS A 158 -21.82 19.59 -6.06
C LYS A 158 -21.46 20.92 -5.39
N GLY A 159 -22.05 22.03 -5.84
CA GLY A 159 -21.64 23.36 -5.39
C GLY A 159 -21.87 23.56 -3.90
N CYS A 160 -20.87 24.06 -3.16
CA CYS A 160 -21.01 24.41 -1.75
C CYS A 160 -21.69 25.78 -1.59
N GLY A 161 -22.95 25.87 -2.03
CA GLY A 161 -23.76 27.09 -1.97
C GLY A 161 -23.08 28.29 -2.63
N THR A 162 -22.96 29.38 -1.86
CA THR A 162 -22.38 30.66 -2.29
C THR A 162 -20.87 30.76 -2.12
N GLN A 163 -20.19 29.75 -1.57
CA GLN A 163 -18.75 29.80 -1.30
C GLN A 163 -17.92 29.22 -2.47
N PRO A 164 -16.72 29.76 -2.75
CA PRO A 164 -15.82 29.19 -3.75
C PRO A 164 -15.36 27.79 -3.32
N PRO A 165 -15.15 26.85 -4.27
CA PRO A 165 -14.74 25.48 -3.95
C PRO A 165 -13.36 25.45 -3.28
N LEU A 166 -13.18 24.54 -2.32
CA LEU A 166 -11.93 24.43 -1.57
C LEU A 166 -10.77 24.00 -2.47
N ARG A 167 -9.57 24.55 -2.24
CA ARG A 167 -8.37 24.19 -3.01
C ARG A 167 -7.67 22.99 -2.41
N LEU A 168 -8.06 21.79 -2.84
CA LEU A 168 -7.37 20.53 -2.53
C LEU A 168 -6.19 20.34 -3.50
N ALA A 169 -4.97 20.73 -3.11
CA ALA A 169 -3.78 20.66 -3.97
C ALA A 169 -2.87 19.48 -3.64
N HIS A 170 -2.62 19.23 -2.35
CA HIS A 170 -1.75 18.16 -1.86
C HIS A 170 -2.54 16.91 -1.48
N PHE A 171 -3.63 17.09 -0.73
CA PHE A 171 -4.38 15.99 -0.11
C PHE A 171 -5.60 15.54 -0.90
N ARG A 172 -5.72 15.90 -2.19
CA ARG A 172 -6.88 15.50 -3.01
C ARG A 172 -7.19 14.00 -2.93
N LYS A 173 -6.17 13.14 -3.14
CA LYS A 173 -6.34 11.67 -3.05
C LYS A 173 -6.69 11.20 -1.64
N PHE A 174 -6.22 11.89 -0.59
CA PHE A 174 -6.58 11.57 0.79
C PHE A 174 -8.07 11.80 1.02
N TRP A 175 -8.58 12.95 0.57
CA TRP A 175 -10.01 13.26 0.63
C TRP A 175 -10.85 12.29 -0.20
N GLU A 176 -10.39 11.89 -1.39
CA GLU A 176 -11.04 10.84 -2.21
C GLU A 176 -11.06 9.48 -1.49
N GLY A 177 -9.99 9.14 -0.76
CA GLY A 177 -9.93 7.93 0.08
C GLY A 177 -10.79 8.02 1.34
N LEU A 178 -10.86 9.19 1.98
CA LEU A 178 -11.65 9.41 3.20
C LEU A 178 -13.16 9.40 2.91
N ASP A 179 -13.57 9.95 1.77
CA ASP A 179 -14.95 9.86 1.24
C ASP A 179 -15.33 8.38 0.95
N ASN A 180 -14.44 7.62 0.30
CA ASN A 180 -14.62 6.18 0.12
C ASN A 180 -14.78 5.42 1.46
N LEU A 181 -14.10 5.86 2.52
CA LEU A 181 -14.26 5.32 3.89
C LEU A 181 -15.58 5.75 4.54
N ALA A 182 -16.06 6.98 4.27
CA ALA A 182 -17.28 7.53 4.86
C ALA A 182 -18.50 6.65 4.55
N TYR A 183 -18.57 6.08 3.35
CA TYR A 183 -19.61 5.14 2.92
C TYR A 183 -19.71 3.83 3.74
N TYR A 184 -18.78 3.57 4.66
CA TYR A 184 -18.78 2.39 5.53
C TYR A 184 -18.64 2.71 7.03
N TRP A 185 -18.11 3.89 7.38
CA TRP A 185 -17.77 4.26 8.76
C TRP A 185 -18.48 5.51 9.27
N ASP A 186 -18.82 6.48 8.42
CA ASP A 186 -19.42 7.73 8.87
C ASP A 186 -20.88 7.48 9.31
N THR A 187 -21.17 7.80 10.57
CA THR A 187 -22.49 7.64 11.20
C THR A 187 -23.21 8.99 11.37
N SER A 188 -22.56 10.12 11.04
CA SER A 188 -23.03 11.47 11.37
C SER A 188 -24.37 11.84 10.74
N LEU A 189 -24.71 11.23 9.59
CA LEU A 189 -25.96 11.45 8.86
C LEU A 189 -26.85 10.19 8.82
N ASP A 190 -26.64 9.21 9.69
CA ASP A 190 -27.47 7.99 9.72
C ASP A 190 -28.91 8.29 10.16
N GLU A 191 -29.88 8.06 9.26
CA GLU A 191 -31.30 8.08 9.58
C GLU A 191 -31.93 6.74 9.16
N TYR A 192 -32.25 5.89 10.14
CA TYR A 192 -32.98 4.63 9.94
C TYR A 192 -34.48 4.86 10.18
N LEU A 193 -35.25 4.82 9.09
CA LEU A 193 -36.70 5.08 9.10
C LEU A 193 -37.47 3.75 9.18
N PRO A 194 -38.48 3.62 10.05
CA PRO A 194 -39.29 2.40 10.14
C PRO A 194 -40.09 2.16 8.84
N PRO A 195 -40.46 0.90 8.53
CA PRO A 195 -41.32 0.61 7.39
C PRO A 195 -42.69 1.28 7.59
N ALA A 196 -43.23 1.88 6.53
CA ALA A 196 -44.51 2.58 6.58
C ALA A 196 -45.65 1.63 7.00
N GLN A 197 -46.23 1.89 8.18
CA GLN A 197 -47.41 1.20 8.67
C GLN A 197 -48.65 1.76 7.94
N GLY A 198 -49.08 1.12 6.84
CA GLY A 198 -50.25 1.62 6.10
C GLY A 198 -50.53 1.03 4.71
N ALA A 199 -49.88 -0.08 4.31
CA ALA A 199 -50.17 -0.75 3.02
C ALA A 199 -50.36 -2.25 3.22
N ASN A 200 -51.38 -2.61 4.00
CA ASN A 200 -52.16 -3.87 3.94
C ASN A 200 -53.11 -3.94 5.15
N SER A 201 -54.31 -3.39 5.01
CA SER A 201 -55.49 -3.86 5.73
C SER A 201 -56.37 -4.59 4.71
N ASP A 202 -56.48 -5.90 4.90
CA ASP A 202 -57.54 -6.79 4.42
C ASP A 202 -57.98 -6.71 2.94
N GLU A 203 -57.55 -7.72 2.18
CA GLU A 203 -58.56 -8.63 1.62
C GLU A 203 -58.07 -10.08 1.69
N ARG A 204 -58.72 -10.88 2.56
CA ARG A 204 -58.58 -12.33 2.59
C ARG A 204 -59.61 -12.94 1.64
N THR A 205 -59.17 -13.42 0.48
CA THR A 205 -60.01 -14.31 -0.34
C THR A 205 -59.36 -15.69 -0.41
N ALA A 206 -60.02 -16.66 0.22
CA ALA A 206 -59.60 -18.06 0.22
C ALA A 206 -59.75 -18.70 -1.17
N PRO A 207 -58.97 -19.76 -1.50
CA PRO A 207 -59.04 -20.39 -2.81
C PRO A 207 -60.28 -21.28 -2.96
N ASN A 208 -60.96 -21.19 -4.10
CA ASN A 208 -62.00 -22.13 -4.53
C ASN A 208 -61.65 -22.71 -5.92
N PRO A 209 -61.87 -24.03 -6.18
CA PRO A 209 -61.45 -24.66 -7.42
C PRO A 209 -62.56 -24.88 -8.47
N LEU A 210 -62.15 -24.78 -9.74
CA LEU A 210 -62.63 -25.49 -10.96
C LEU A 210 -64.03 -25.22 -11.58
N SER A 211 -64.04 -25.40 -12.92
CA SER A 211 -65.17 -25.34 -13.90
C SER A 211 -65.58 -23.94 -14.40
N GLY A 212 -65.83 -23.68 -15.70
CA GLY A 212 -65.62 -24.48 -16.93
C GLY A 212 -66.45 -23.95 -18.12
N SER A 213 -65.84 -23.79 -19.31
CA SER A 213 -66.45 -23.36 -20.62
C SER A 213 -67.14 -21.98 -20.64
N THR A 214 -67.24 -21.21 -21.74
CA THR A 214 -67.32 -21.58 -23.17
C THR A 214 -66.77 -20.48 -24.09
N ASP A 215 -66.47 -20.81 -25.35
CA ASP A 215 -65.90 -19.94 -26.39
C ASP A 215 -66.76 -18.75 -26.83
N THR A 216 -66.11 -17.67 -27.32
CA THR A 216 -66.22 -17.28 -28.76
C THR A 216 -65.20 -16.19 -29.14
N ASN A 217 -64.53 -16.41 -30.28
CA ASN A 217 -63.73 -15.44 -31.05
C ASN A 217 -64.68 -14.73 -32.08
N PRO A 218 -64.28 -13.73 -32.94
CA PRO A 218 -62.94 -13.55 -33.53
C PRO A 218 -62.42 -12.10 -33.71
N GLN A 219 -61.17 -11.99 -34.20
CA GLN A 219 -60.58 -11.04 -35.19
C GLN A 219 -61.02 -9.54 -35.23
N GLU A 220 -60.17 -8.57 -35.55
CA GLU A 220 -58.96 -8.63 -36.40
C GLU A 220 -57.96 -7.48 -36.14
N ALA A 221 -56.78 -7.65 -36.75
CA ALA A 221 -55.79 -6.67 -37.16
C ALA A 221 -56.40 -5.40 -37.84
N SER A 222 -55.74 -4.27 -38.07
CA SER A 222 -54.33 -3.85 -38.00
C SER A 222 -54.24 -2.31 -38.13
N GLY A 223 -53.11 -1.72 -37.72
CA GLY A 223 -52.27 -0.99 -38.67
C GLY A 223 -52.49 0.51 -38.93
N GLU A 224 -51.47 1.28 -38.51
CA GLU A 224 -50.83 2.38 -39.25
C GLU A 224 -51.40 3.82 -39.32
N THR A 225 -50.42 4.72 -39.38
CA THR A 225 -50.39 6.09 -39.94
C THR A 225 -51.00 7.30 -39.18
N ASN A 226 -50.07 8.19 -38.81
CA ASN A 226 -50.19 9.65 -38.66
C ASN A 226 -50.47 10.30 -40.05
N PRO A 227 -51.08 11.50 -40.16
CA PRO A 227 -50.24 12.72 -40.15
C PRO A 227 -50.87 14.06 -39.67
N GLU A 228 -49.97 14.94 -39.21
CA GLU A 228 -49.88 16.42 -39.37
C GLU A 228 -51.06 17.26 -39.95
N LYS A 229 -51.56 18.30 -39.23
CA LYS A 229 -51.26 19.75 -39.52
C LYS A 229 -51.96 20.84 -38.64
N ALA A 230 -51.15 21.82 -38.22
CA ALA A 230 -51.36 23.28 -38.08
C ALA A 230 -52.69 23.92 -37.58
N SER A 231 -52.58 24.82 -36.59
CA SER A 231 -52.74 26.29 -36.78
C SER A 231 -52.51 27.11 -35.49
N ALA A 232 -52.14 28.39 -35.65
CA ALA A 232 -51.98 29.40 -34.58
C ALA A 232 -52.63 30.73 -35.04
N PRO A 233 -52.87 31.72 -34.15
CA PRO A 233 -51.99 32.91 -34.21
C PRO A 233 -51.76 33.74 -32.91
N LYS A 234 -50.50 34.13 -32.72
CA LYS A 234 -49.93 35.46 -32.31
C LYS A 234 -50.63 36.41 -31.31
N SER A 235 -49.84 36.88 -30.33
CA SER A 235 -49.52 38.32 -30.13
C SER A 235 -48.18 38.56 -29.37
N GLU A 236 -47.49 39.65 -29.74
CA GLU A 236 -46.19 40.23 -29.30
C GLU A 236 -46.31 41.78 -29.47
N PRO A 237 -45.34 42.71 -29.16
CA PRO A 237 -43.88 42.61 -28.82
C PRO A 237 -43.49 43.43 -27.54
N CYS A 238 -42.25 43.74 -27.10
CA CYS A 238 -40.98 44.25 -27.70
C CYS A 238 -39.73 43.93 -26.81
N THR A 239 -38.61 43.35 -27.28
CA THR A 239 -37.38 43.91 -27.96
C THR A 239 -36.48 44.85 -27.11
N LEU A 240 -35.12 44.86 -27.17
CA LEU A 240 -34.01 44.28 -27.99
C LEU A 240 -32.81 43.89 -27.05
N GLY A 241 -31.73 43.14 -27.36
CA GLY A 241 -31.06 42.66 -28.60
C GLY A 241 -29.53 42.91 -28.47
N THR A 242 -28.53 42.25 -29.09
CA THR A 242 -28.39 41.13 -30.07
C THR A 242 -26.92 40.59 -30.04
N GLU A 243 -26.59 39.39 -30.55
CA GLU A 243 -25.24 38.77 -30.50
C GLU A 243 -24.30 38.94 -31.73
N GLU A 244 -22.98 38.81 -31.48
CA GLU A 244 -21.87 38.31 -32.35
C GLU A 244 -21.49 39.06 -33.68
N PRO A 245 -20.36 38.76 -34.39
CA PRO A 245 -19.22 37.85 -34.12
C PRO A 245 -17.78 38.44 -34.33
N ARG A 246 -16.76 37.57 -34.14
CA ARG A 246 -15.29 37.73 -34.34
C ARG A 246 -14.80 38.51 -35.59
N LYS A 247 -13.66 39.22 -35.46
CA LYS A 247 -12.76 39.55 -36.60
C LYS A 247 -11.25 39.61 -36.23
N LYS A 248 -10.43 39.37 -37.26
CA LYS A 248 -8.96 39.18 -37.27
C LYS A 248 -8.17 40.45 -36.92
N ALA A 249 -7.03 40.30 -36.24
CA ALA A 249 -5.99 41.34 -36.15
C ALA A 249 -5.02 41.28 -37.35
N LYS A 250 -4.44 42.42 -37.75
CA LYS A 250 -3.50 42.55 -38.88
C LYS A 250 -2.27 43.39 -38.49
N VAL A 251 -1.10 42.77 -38.66
CA VAL A 251 0.24 43.29 -39.00
C VAL A 251 0.66 44.70 -38.52
N GLY A 252 1.78 44.74 -37.79
CA GLY A 252 2.73 45.85 -37.75
C GLY A 252 4.16 45.32 -37.70
N ASP A 253 4.94 45.52 -38.77
CA ASP A 253 6.31 45.03 -38.94
C ASP A 253 7.34 46.08 -38.50
N THR A 254 8.42 45.69 -37.81
CA THR A 254 9.80 46.14 -38.16
C THR A 254 10.94 45.37 -37.45
N ARG A 255 11.57 44.45 -38.21
CA ARG A 255 13.03 44.37 -38.48
C ARG A 255 14.05 44.15 -37.34
N GLY A 256 14.74 42.99 -37.37
CA GLY A 256 15.91 42.68 -36.53
C GLY A 256 16.62 41.34 -36.85
N GLU A 257 17.17 41.22 -38.06
CA GLU A 257 18.20 40.29 -38.58
C GLU A 257 18.50 38.91 -37.94
N LYS A 258 18.32 37.84 -38.77
CA LYS A 258 19.31 36.85 -39.28
C LYS A 258 20.29 36.19 -38.26
N GLN A 259 20.62 34.88 -38.35
CA GLN A 259 20.84 34.08 -39.57
C GLN A 259 20.82 32.56 -39.23
N SER A 260 20.28 31.71 -40.11
CA SER A 260 20.60 30.28 -40.19
C SER A 260 20.46 29.81 -41.64
N ILE A 261 21.32 28.89 -42.07
CA ILE A 261 21.62 28.63 -43.49
C ILE A 261 20.82 27.43 -44.02
N TYR A 262 20.28 27.60 -45.24
CA TYR A 262 19.60 26.57 -46.03
C TYR A 262 20.60 25.78 -46.89
N VAL A 263 20.33 24.49 -47.10
CA VAL A 263 20.72 23.76 -48.32
C VAL A 263 19.56 22.84 -48.76
N GLN A 264 19.07 23.03 -49.99
CA GLN A 264 18.16 22.13 -50.71
C GLN A 264 19.00 21.01 -51.37
N GLY A 265 18.52 19.81 -51.74
CA GLY A 265 17.16 19.23 -51.77
C GLY A 265 16.99 18.43 -53.09
N ASN A 266 16.21 17.34 -53.10
CA ASN A 266 15.45 16.89 -54.31
C ASN A 266 14.49 15.72 -54.04
N ASN A 267 13.51 15.55 -54.94
CA ASN A 267 12.28 14.77 -54.76
C ASN A 267 12.38 13.29 -55.21
N GLY A 268 11.49 12.44 -54.65
CA GLY A 268 11.30 11.04 -55.08
C GLY A 268 10.15 10.30 -54.38
N SER A 269 8.93 10.47 -54.91
CA SER A 269 7.63 9.83 -54.56
C SER A 269 7.60 8.45 -53.86
N GLY A 270 6.69 8.28 -52.86
CA GLY A 270 5.83 7.09 -52.81
C GLY A 270 5.61 6.35 -51.47
N ARG A 271 4.38 6.49 -50.93
CA ARG A 271 3.66 5.61 -49.98
C ARG A 271 4.05 5.58 -48.48
N ASP A 272 3.04 5.91 -47.69
CA ASP A 272 2.89 5.80 -46.23
C ASP A 272 3.41 4.53 -45.56
N LEU A 273 4.15 4.71 -44.47
CA LEU A 273 4.07 3.87 -43.27
C LEU A 273 4.38 4.72 -42.03
N SER A 274 3.37 5.03 -41.22
CA SER A 274 3.54 5.64 -39.90
C SER A 274 4.11 4.61 -38.91
N LYS A 275 5.36 4.80 -38.48
CA LYS A 275 5.97 4.04 -37.37
C LYS A 275 6.10 4.91 -36.13
N GLU A 276 5.27 4.59 -35.15
CA GLU A 276 5.33 5.07 -33.78
C GLU A 276 6.62 4.56 -33.08
N PRO A 277 7.32 5.39 -32.28
CA PRO A 277 8.52 4.94 -31.56
C PRO A 277 8.17 4.03 -30.38
N ALA A 278 8.93 2.94 -30.22
CA ALA A 278 8.57 1.80 -29.38
C ALA A 278 8.51 2.10 -27.86
N HIS A 279 7.49 1.53 -27.20
CA HIS A 279 7.44 1.37 -25.75
C HIS A 279 8.49 0.37 -25.24
N PRO A 280 9.10 0.59 -24.05
CA PRO A 280 9.94 -0.43 -23.41
C PRO A 280 9.09 -1.61 -22.93
N GLU A 281 9.65 -2.82 -23.05
CA GLU A 281 8.90 -4.07 -23.01
C GLU A 281 8.23 -4.41 -21.68
N ARG A 282 7.06 -5.03 -21.82
CA ARG A 282 6.23 -5.56 -20.74
C ARG A 282 6.86 -6.85 -20.20
N ILE A 283 7.75 -6.73 -19.21
CA ILE A 283 8.36 -7.90 -18.54
C ILE A 283 7.27 -8.87 -18.09
N HIS A 284 7.33 -10.10 -18.62
CA HIS A 284 6.42 -11.17 -18.23
C HIS A 284 6.52 -11.43 -16.73
N ARG A 285 5.42 -11.20 -16.01
CA ARG A 285 5.24 -11.73 -14.66
C ARG A 285 5.20 -13.25 -14.77
N ASN A 286 6.28 -13.91 -14.35
CA ASN A 286 6.21 -15.32 -14.01
C ASN A 286 5.28 -15.43 -12.79
N ASN A 287 4.01 -15.76 -13.01
CA ASN A 287 3.15 -16.27 -11.95
C ASN A 287 3.76 -17.60 -11.48
N VAL A 288 4.56 -17.53 -10.42
CA VAL A 288 4.69 -18.66 -9.51
C VAL A 288 3.46 -18.58 -8.64
N ASP A 289 2.46 -19.40 -8.95
CA ASP A 289 1.28 -19.54 -8.10
C ASP A 289 1.75 -20.00 -6.70
N PRO A 290 1.47 -19.25 -5.63
CA PRO A 290 1.61 -19.77 -4.28
C PRO A 290 0.64 -20.95 -4.14
N LEU A 291 1.06 -22.04 -3.50
CA LEU A 291 0.23 -23.23 -3.34
C LEU A 291 -1.17 -22.88 -2.80
N GLY A 292 -2.18 -23.12 -3.63
CA GLY A 292 -3.56 -23.37 -3.19
C GLY A 292 -4.18 -22.34 -2.27
N THR A 293 -4.38 -21.10 -2.73
CA THR A 293 -5.59 -20.39 -2.30
C THR A 293 -6.81 -21.29 -2.60
N PRO A 294 -7.72 -21.54 -1.64
CA PRO A 294 -8.92 -22.31 -1.92
C PRO A 294 -9.72 -21.59 -3.00
N ARG A 295 -9.71 -22.16 -4.22
CA ARG A 295 -10.49 -21.70 -5.36
C ARG A 295 -11.94 -21.72 -4.89
N GLY A 296 -12.57 -20.53 -4.83
CA GLY A 296 -13.83 -20.34 -4.13
C GLY A 296 -14.85 -21.40 -4.50
N THR A 297 -15.08 -22.36 -3.60
CA THR A 297 -16.25 -23.20 -3.64
C THR A 297 -17.44 -22.26 -3.66
N ASN A 298 -18.34 -22.43 -4.62
CA ASN A 298 -19.54 -21.60 -4.76
C ASN A 298 -20.17 -21.43 -3.37
N LYS A 299 -20.08 -20.22 -2.80
CA LYS A 299 -20.83 -19.87 -1.60
C LYS A 299 -22.30 -19.93 -2.02
N LYS A 300 -22.90 -21.09 -1.76
CA LYS A 300 -24.34 -21.31 -1.75
C LYS A 300 -24.93 -20.13 -1.00
N ALA A 301 -25.78 -19.35 -1.68
CA ALA A 301 -26.16 -18.00 -1.27
C ALA A 301 -26.36 -17.91 0.25
N GLU A 302 -25.45 -17.20 0.93
CA GLU A 302 -25.56 -16.99 2.37
C GLU A 302 -26.86 -16.25 2.61
N SER A 303 -27.75 -16.87 3.39
CA SER A 303 -29.03 -16.30 3.79
C SER A 303 -28.83 -14.89 4.32
N MET A 304 -29.69 -13.96 3.90
CA MET A 304 -29.74 -12.56 4.35
C MET A 304 -29.26 -12.42 5.80
N PRO A 305 -28.15 -11.68 6.06
CA PRO A 305 -27.64 -11.56 7.42
C PRO A 305 -28.69 -10.92 8.31
N ALA A 306 -28.93 -11.50 9.49
CA ALA A 306 -30.05 -11.20 10.38
C ALA A 306 -30.03 -9.79 11.01
N ASP A 307 -29.15 -8.90 10.54
CA ASP A 307 -28.80 -7.63 11.14
C ASP A 307 -28.99 -6.42 10.20
N VAL A 308 -29.69 -6.63 9.07
CA VAL A 308 -30.21 -5.53 8.22
C VAL A 308 -31.50 -5.01 8.85
N PRO A 309 -31.59 -3.73 9.28
CA PRO A 309 -32.82 -3.17 9.82
C PRO A 309 -33.98 -3.21 8.83
N ARG A 310 -35.23 -3.24 9.30
CA ARG A 310 -36.41 -3.11 8.42
C ARG A 310 -36.72 -1.63 8.20
N GLY A 311 -37.18 -1.29 7.00
CA GLY A 311 -37.61 0.08 6.64
C GLY A 311 -36.74 0.70 5.54
N THR A 312 -36.51 2.01 5.62
CA THR A 312 -35.65 2.76 4.68
C THR A 312 -34.54 3.50 5.42
N TYR A 313 -33.55 3.99 4.68
CA TYR A 313 -32.38 4.70 5.23
C TYR A 313 -32.03 5.93 4.41
N ARG A 314 -31.52 6.96 5.10
CA ARG A 314 -30.81 8.11 4.56
C ARG A 314 -29.47 8.28 5.29
N GLY A 315 -28.52 8.94 4.64
CA GLY A 315 -27.16 9.14 5.14
C GLY A 315 -26.06 8.66 4.19
N TYR A 316 -24.82 8.65 4.67
CA TYR A 316 -23.67 8.24 3.85
C TYR A 316 -23.65 6.73 3.57
N ARG A 317 -23.89 5.87 4.55
CA ARG A 317 -23.46 4.46 4.48
C ARG A 317 -24.18 3.58 3.45
N ILE A 318 -23.39 2.86 2.66
CA ILE A 318 -23.84 1.80 1.75
C ILE A 318 -23.55 0.40 2.30
N GLY A 319 -22.69 0.30 3.31
CA GLY A 319 -22.34 -0.92 4.05
C GLY A 319 -21.93 -0.58 5.48
N ASN A 320 -21.13 -1.45 6.09
CA ASN A 320 -20.48 -1.18 7.38
C ASN A 320 -18.97 -1.52 7.29
N GLY A 321 -18.21 -1.25 8.35
CA GLY A 321 -16.76 -1.47 8.38
C GLY A 321 -16.31 -2.88 7.98
N ALA A 322 -17.11 -3.91 8.28
CA ALA A 322 -16.84 -5.30 7.90
C ALA A 322 -17.08 -5.61 6.41
N GLY A 323 -17.91 -4.82 5.73
CA GLY A 323 -18.12 -4.88 4.27
C GLY A 323 -17.19 -3.96 3.46
N MET A 324 -16.32 -3.18 4.12
CA MET A 324 -15.44 -2.23 3.43
C MET A 324 -14.28 -2.94 2.72
N PRO A 325 -14.02 -2.66 1.43
CA PRO A 325 -12.83 -3.15 0.74
C PRO A 325 -11.51 -2.68 1.39
N ASP A 326 -10.63 -3.63 1.71
CA ASP A 326 -9.27 -3.40 2.24
C ASP A 326 -8.49 -2.30 1.48
N GLN A 327 -8.68 -2.25 0.16
CA GLN A 327 -7.98 -1.32 -0.71
C GLN A 327 -8.32 0.15 -0.38
N TYR A 328 -9.54 0.47 0.06
CA TYR A 328 -9.91 1.85 0.41
C TYR A 328 -9.14 2.33 1.65
N ARG A 329 -8.99 1.50 2.68
CA ARG A 329 -8.15 1.80 3.86
C ARG A 329 -6.69 2.01 3.44
N ILE A 330 -6.18 1.10 2.62
CA ILE A 330 -4.80 1.14 2.09
C ILE A 330 -4.54 2.40 1.25
N GLU A 331 -5.51 2.83 0.43
CA GLU A 331 -5.41 4.03 -0.40
C GLU A 331 -5.58 5.33 0.39
N CYS A 332 -6.51 5.38 1.34
CA CYS A 332 -6.68 6.54 2.23
C CYS A 332 -5.40 6.82 3.04
N VAL A 333 -4.88 5.81 3.75
CA VAL A 333 -3.66 5.97 4.57
C VAL A 333 -2.43 6.28 3.71
N ARG A 334 -2.26 5.61 2.56
CA ARG A 334 -1.15 5.95 1.64
C ARG A 334 -1.25 7.39 1.16
N SER A 335 -2.46 7.85 0.80
CA SER A 335 -2.69 9.19 0.28
C SER A 335 -2.59 10.29 1.34
N PHE A 336 -2.72 9.93 2.62
CA PHE A 336 -2.37 10.79 3.76
C PHE A 336 -0.85 10.92 3.92
N LEU A 337 -0.11 9.80 3.84
CA LEU A 337 1.35 9.80 4.01
C LEU A 337 2.12 10.34 2.80
N GLU A 338 1.62 10.15 1.57
CA GLU A 338 2.30 10.50 0.32
C GLU A 338 2.66 12.00 0.20
N PRO A 339 1.76 12.97 0.48
CA PRO A 339 2.08 14.40 0.39
C PRO A 339 3.06 14.90 1.47
N ILE A 340 3.13 14.19 2.61
CA ILE A 340 4.07 14.44 3.70
C ILE A 340 5.46 13.91 3.30
N ALA A 341 5.54 12.62 2.95
CA ALA A 341 6.79 11.98 2.50
C ALA A 341 7.41 12.69 1.29
N TRP A 342 6.59 13.14 0.35
CA TRP A 342 7.04 13.85 -0.85
C TRP A 342 7.78 15.16 -0.55
N ALA A 343 7.42 15.86 0.53
CA ALA A 343 8.12 17.08 0.96
C ALA A 343 9.61 16.79 1.25
N PHE A 344 9.90 15.63 1.85
CA PHE A 344 11.26 15.17 2.14
C PHE A 344 11.93 14.44 0.96
N GLY A 345 11.24 14.29 -0.19
CA GLY A 345 11.74 13.52 -1.33
C GLY A 345 11.70 11.99 -1.14
N VAL A 346 10.80 11.53 -0.29
CA VAL A 346 10.52 10.11 -0.03
C VAL A 346 9.23 9.71 -0.77
N THR A 347 9.17 8.47 -1.26
CA THR A 347 8.03 7.95 -2.05
C THR A 347 7.47 6.68 -1.42
N LEU A 348 6.13 6.53 -1.37
CA LEU A 348 5.52 5.30 -0.85
C LEU A 348 5.20 4.31 -1.96
N PHE A 349 5.85 3.14 -1.92
CA PHE A 349 5.56 2.00 -2.80
C PHE A 349 5.44 0.71 -2.01
N PRO A 350 4.54 -0.22 -2.40
CA PRO A 350 4.59 -1.60 -1.89
C PRO A 350 5.92 -2.26 -2.28
N HIS A 351 6.34 -3.26 -1.50
CA HIS A 351 7.49 -4.10 -1.88
C HIS A 351 7.27 -4.71 -3.27
N ARG A 352 8.31 -4.65 -4.11
CA ARG A 352 8.28 -5.19 -5.49
C ARG A 352 8.41 -6.71 -5.54
N ARG A 353 8.96 -7.30 -4.47
CA ARG A 353 9.02 -8.73 -4.19
C ARG A 353 8.20 -9.02 -2.94
N PRO A 354 7.61 -10.21 -2.78
CA PRO A 354 6.93 -10.56 -1.53
C PRO A 354 7.90 -10.40 -0.34
N PRO A 355 7.60 -9.55 0.65
CA PRO A 355 8.48 -9.36 1.78
C PRO A 355 8.41 -10.56 2.72
N VAL A 356 9.59 -11.03 3.12
CA VAL A 356 9.78 -12.24 3.92
C VAL A 356 10.62 -11.89 5.15
N LEU A 357 10.00 -12.04 6.32
CA LEU A 357 10.69 -12.07 7.61
C LEU A 357 11.35 -13.44 7.77
N THR A 358 12.60 -13.48 8.18
CA THR A 358 13.30 -14.73 8.49
C THR A 358 13.33 -14.93 10.00
N ILE A 359 12.95 -16.12 10.50
CA ILE A 359 13.15 -16.52 11.89
C ILE A 359 13.96 -17.82 11.87
N GLU A 360 15.25 -17.71 12.15
CA GLU A 360 16.33 -18.71 11.97
C GLU A 360 16.33 -19.40 10.58
N HIS A 361 15.47 -20.40 10.38
CA HIS A 361 15.34 -21.19 9.15
C HIS A 361 13.94 -21.09 8.52
N ILE A 362 12.98 -20.48 9.23
CA ILE A 362 11.62 -20.27 8.75
C ILE A 362 11.55 -18.92 8.00
N ARG A 363 10.70 -18.89 6.98
CA ARG A 363 10.43 -17.71 6.16
C ARG A 363 8.95 -17.35 6.26
N PHE A 364 8.65 -16.30 6.99
CA PHE A 364 7.30 -15.79 7.18
C PHE A 364 6.96 -14.73 6.14
N PRO A 365 5.95 -14.94 5.28
CA PRO A 365 5.43 -13.87 4.43
C PRO A 365 4.70 -12.85 5.32
N VAL A 366 5.18 -11.60 5.32
CA VAL A 366 4.61 -10.52 6.14
C VAL A 366 3.77 -9.61 5.26
N ARG A 367 2.56 -9.25 5.68
CA ARG A 367 1.75 -8.26 4.95
C ARG A 367 2.24 -6.85 5.31
N MET A 368 2.95 -6.22 4.38
CA MET A 368 3.25 -4.78 4.40
C MET A 368 2.44 -4.09 3.30
N SER A 369 1.70 -3.02 3.62
CA SER A 369 0.78 -2.38 2.69
C SER A 369 1.47 -1.36 1.78
N SER A 370 2.48 -0.66 2.29
CA SER A 370 3.45 0.16 1.55
C SER A 370 4.68 0.42 2.41
N VAL A 371 5.77 0.86 1.79
CA VAL A 371 7.00 1.29 2.45
C VAL A 371 7.44 2.63 1.84
N ALA A 372 7.98 3.50 2.67
CA ALA A 372 8.56 4.76 2.28
C ALA A 372 10.03 4.57 1.88
N TRP A 373 10.36 4.95 0.64
CA TRP A 373 11.67 4.78 0.02
C TRP A 373 12.26 6.13 -0.37
N ARG A 374 13.55 6.33 -0.07
CA ARG A 374 14.33 7.46 -0.57
C ARG A 374 14.66 7.23 -2.04
N GLY A 375 14.56 8.29 -2.86
CA GLY A 375 15.03 8.25 -4.24
C GLY A 375 16.57 8.39 -4.30
N PRO A 376 17.27 7.59 -5.12
CA PRO A 376 18.72 7.70 -5.25
C PRO A 376 19.19 9.09 -5.67
N GLN A 377 20.30 9.55 -5.09
CA GLN A 377 20.95 10.80 -5.52
C GLN A 377 21.51 10.68 -6.94
N ASP A 378 22.02 9.50 -7.30
CA ASP A 378 22.49 9.20 -8.65
C ASP A 378 21.31 9.15 -9.65
N ARG A 379 21.35 10.10 -10.60
CA ARG A 379 20.36 10.23 -11.68
C ARG A 379 20.27 9.00 -12.58
N VAL A 380 21.33 8.21 -12.73
CA VAL A 380 21.33 6.98 -13.54
C VAL A 380 20.55 5.88 -12.80
N LYS A 381 20.90 5.59 -11.54
CA LYS A 381 20.12 4.67 -10.67
C LYS A 381 18.66 5.09 -10.54
N ALA A 382 18.38 6.38 -10.35
CA ALA A 382 17.01 6.89 -10.26
C ALA A 382 16.21 6.62 -11.56
N ARG A 383 16.79 6.84 -12.74
CA ARG A 383 16.16 6.53 -14.05
C ARG A 383 15.93 5.03 -14.27
N GLN A 384 16.79 4.17 -13.72
CA GLN A 384 16.60 2.71 -13.74
C GLN A 384 15.49 2.25 -12.77
N GLY A 385 14.94 3.16 -11.97
CA GLY A 385 13.92 2.89 -10.96
C GLY A 385 14.49 2.24 -9.70
N CYS A 386 15.76 2.46 -9.36
CA CYS A 386 16.31 2.01 -8.09
C CYS A 386 15.73 2.82 -6.91
N LEU A 387 15.71 2.22 -5.72
CA LEU A 387 15.19 2.79 -4.47
C LEU A 387 16.21 2.59 -3.34
N GLU A 388 16.16 3.45 -2.32
CA GLU A 388 17.02 3.38 -1.13
C GLU A 388 16.16 3.32 0.15
N GLY A 389 16.54 2.50 1.13
CA GLY A 389 15.85 2.41 2.43
C GLY A 389 15.75 0.98 3.00
N PRO A 390 14.74 0.66 3.82
CA PRO A 390 13.48 1.39 4.01
C PRO A 390 13.58 2.55 5.03
N VAL A 391 12.78 3.60 4.81
CA VAL A 391 12.64 4.75 5.73
C VAL A 391 11.56 4.50 6.78
N LEU A 392 10.34 4.15 6.34
CA LEU A 392 9.15 4.02 7.19
C LEU A 392 8.21 2.95 6.62
N GLY A 393 7.70 2.05 7.46
CA GLY A 393 6.66 1.08 7.07
C GLY A 393 5.24 1.65 7.07
N MET A 394 4.33 1.06 6.30
CA MET A 394 2.89 1.29 6.39
C MET A 394 2.15 -0.05 6.36
N GLN A 395 1.47 -0.39 7.45
CA GLN A 395 0.71 -1.63 7.59
C GLN A 395 -0.76 -1.31 7.90
N CYS A 396 -1.64 -1.54 6.91
CA CYS A 396 -3.09 -1.44 7.09
C CYS A 396 -3.67 -2.84 7.21
N ARG A 397 -4.31 -3.11 8.35
CA ARG A 397 -4.96 -4.40 8.63
C ARG A 397 -6.38 -4.45 8.11
N ALA A 398 -6.90 -5.66 7.92
CA ALA A 398 -8.26 -5.90 7.44
C ALA A 398 -9.28 -5.93 8.59
N ASP A 399 -8.82 -6.31 9.77
CA ASP A 399 -9.62 -6.64 10.94
C ASP A 399 -10.34 -5.39 11.50
N VAL A 400 -11.62 -5.53 11.82
CA VAL A 400 -12.51 -4.42 12.27
C VAL A 400 -13.40 -4.74 13.47
N ASN A 401 -13.52 -6.03 13.83
CA ASN A 401 -14.47 -6.53 14.82
C ASN A 401 -13.72 -7.10 16.04
N PHE A 402 -12.82 -6.30 16.64
CA PHE A 402 -12.13 -6.67 17.87
C PHE A 402 -13.15 -6.83 19.01
N GLY A 403 -13.01 -7.90 19.80
CA GLY A 403 -13.91 -8.24 20.90
C GLY A 403 -15.27 -8.84 20.49
N ALA A 404 -15.70 -8.75 19.23
CA ALA A 404 -17.04 -9.17 18.80
C ALA A 404 -17.35 -10.67 19.00
N THR A 405 -16.34 -11.51 19.15
CA THR A 405 -16.46 -12.96 19.44
C THR A 405 -16.20 -13.29 20.91
N GLY A 406 -16.08 -12.29 21.80
CA GLY A 406 -15.71 -12.46 23.21
C GLY A 406 -14.23 -12.82 23.43
N ARG A 407 -13.37 -12.69 22.41
CA ARG A 407 -11.95 -13.10 22.45
C ARG A 407 -10.99 -11.95 22.17
N LEU A 408 -11.20 -10.81 22.85
CA LEU A 408 -10.43 -9.58 22.62
C LEU A 408 -8.93 -9.78 22.85
N GLU A 409 -8.53 -10.45 23.93
CA GLU A 409 -7.13 -10.69 24.30
C GLU A 409 -6.40 -11.47 23.19
N ALA A 410 -6.89 -12.66 22.82
CA ALA A 410 -6.29 -13.47 21.76
C ALA A 410 -6.25 -12.76 20.39
N GLN A 411 -7.27 -11.95 20.07
CA GLN A 411 -7.24 -11.10 18.87
C GLN A 411 -6.14 -10.03 18.97
N SER A 412 -5.96 -9.42 20.15
CA SER A 412 -4.95 -8.39 20.40
C SER A 412 -3.53 -8.96 20.41
N THR A 413 -3.34 -10.18 20.91
CA THR A 413 -2.08 -10.94 20.83
C THR A 413 -1.68 -11.20 19.37
N LEU A 414 -2.61 -11.76 18.57
CA LEU A 414 -2.37 -12.00 17.14
C LEU A 414 -2.07 -10.69 16.40
N ASP A 415 -2.75 -9.61 16.78
CA ASP A 415 -2.58 -8.28 16.20
C ASP A 415 -1.20 -7.68 16.50
N ALA A 416 -0.73 -7.79 17.75
CA ALA A 416 0.61 -7.37 18.16
C ALA A 416 1.71 -8.20 17.46
N VAL A 417 1.53 -9.52 17.30
CA VAL A 417 2.47 -10.37 16.53
C VAL A 417 2.54 -9.94 15.05
N ARG A 418 1.43 -9.45 14.46
CA ARG A 418 1.42 -8.92 13.09
C ARG A 418 2.14 -7.57 12.97
N GLU A 419 2.01 -6.67 13.96
CA GLU A 419 2.77 -5.41 14.03
C GLU A 419 4.27 -5.68 14.20
N LEU A 420 4.63 -6.56 15.14
CA LEU A 420 6.02 -6.99 15.37
C LEU A 420 6.63 -7.65 14.14
N GLY A 421 5.90 -8.52 13.44
CA GLY A 421 6.38 -9.11 12.19
C GLY A 421 6.68 -8.07 11.11
N GLY A 422 5.89 -6.99 11.05
CA GLY A 422 6.13 -5.82 10.18
C GLY A 422 7.39 -5.05 10.55
N LEU A 423 7.59 -4.76 11.83
CA LEU A 423 8.74 -4.01 12.35
C LEU A 423 10.05 -4.81 12.28
N LEU A 424 10.01 -6.11 12.61
CA LEU A 424 11.16 -7.02 12.49
C LEU A 424 11.57 -7.23 11.02
N LEU A 425 10.61 -7.28 10.10
CA LEU A 425 10.89 -7.28 8.66
C LEU A 425 11.69 -6.03 8.27
N LEU A 426 11.21 -4.84 8.66
CA LEU A 426 11.88 -3.58 8.34
C LEU A 426 13.27 -3.49 8.99
N ALA A 427 13.43 -3.98 10.21
CA ALA A 427 14.72 -4.10 10.88
C ALA A 427 15.68 -5.02 10.10
N GLN A 428 15.22 -6.19 9.66
CA GLN A 428 16.00 -7.08 8.80
C GLN A 428 16.36 -6.42 7.47
N GLU A 429 15.44 -5.66 6.86
CA GLU A 429 15.72 -4.94 5.62
C GLU A 429 16.79 -3.86 5.80
N ARG A 430 16.73 -3.07 6.89
CA ARG A 430 17.73 -2.06 7.23
C ARG A 430 19.10 -2.70 7.53
N ALA A 431 19.12 -3.82 8.24
CA ALA A 431 20.34 -4.57 8.57
C ALA A 431 21.00 -5.31 7.40
N ARG A 432 20.49 -5.15 6.16
CA ARG A 432 21.15 -5.55 4.91
C ARG A 432 22.13 -4.49 4.37
N GLU A 433 22.20 -3.29 4.98
CA GLU A 433 23.18 -2.26 4.62
C GLU A 433 24.60 -2.85 4.57
N GLY A 434 25.31 -2.61 3.46
CA GLY A 434 26.67 -3.11 3.22
C GLY A 434 26.81 -4.62 3.03
N LYS A 435 25.72 -5.41 3.07
CA LYS A 435 25.76 -6.88 2.93
C LYS A 435 25.35 -7.32 1.53
N CYS A 436 25.75 -8.53 1.15
CA CYS A 436 25.25 -9.24 -0.03
C CYS A 436 24.27 -10.34 0.38
N GLU A 437 23.27 -10.62 -0.46
CA GLU A 437 22.37 -11.75 -0.23
C GLU A 437 23.14 -13.08 -0.40
N GLN A 438 23.18 -13.89 0.65
CA GLN A 438 23.71 -15.25 0.58
C GLN A 438 22.57 -16.23 0.33
N ARG A 439 22.52 -16.85 -0.86
CA ARG A 439 21.40 -17.74 -1.23
C ARG A 439 21.60 -19.13 -0.65
N ALA A 440 20.49 -19.78 -0.28
CA ALA A 440 20.52 -21.16 0.20
C ALA A 440 21.13 -22.09 -0.89
N GLY A 441 22.19 -22.82 -0.54
CA GLY A 441 22.94 -23.67 -1.46
C GLY A 441 24.05 -22.95 -2.26
N GLU A 442 24.20 -21.63 -2.16
CA GLU A 442 25.23 -20.90 -2.88
C GLU A 442 26.66 -21.40 -2.55
N GLY A 443 27.46 -21.61 -3.59
CA GLY A 443 28.80 -22.21 -3.49
C GLY A 443 28.83 -23.70 -3.08
N LYS A 444 27.69 -24.33 -2.78
CA LYS A 444 27.66 -25.74 -2.35
C LYS A 444 27.73 -26.69 -3.55
N TRP A 445 28.45 -27.80 -3.37
CA TRP A 445 28.75 -28.74 -4.46
C TRP A 445 27.51 -29.25 -5.20
N TRP A 446 26.39 -29.43 -4.49
CA TRP A 446 25.13 -29.93 -5.04
C TRP A 446 24.35 -28.93 -5.89
N THR A 447 24.80 -27.66 -5.98
CA THR A 447 24.28 -26.66 -6.92
C THR A 447 25.32 -26.09 -7.88
N THR A 448 26.59 -26.47 -7.74
CA THR A 448 27.69 -26.00 -8.60
C THR A 448 28.25 -27.08 -9.52
N LYS A 449 28.12 -28.37 -9.16
CA LYS A 449 28.48 -29.50 -10.02
C LYS A 449 27.23 -30.08 -10.67
N GLU A 450 27.31 -30.38 -11.96
CA GLU A 450 26.30 -31.17 -12.65
C GLU A 450 26.18 -32.57 -12.02
N ARG A 451 24.95 -33.07 -11.93
CA ARG A 451 24.69 -34.40 -11.36
C ARG A 451 24.87 -35.47 -12.43
N TRP A 452 25.82 -36.37 -12.19
CA TRP A 452 25.92 -37.64 -12.90
C TRP A 452 25.02 -38.69 -12.22
N GLY A 453 24.32 -39.50 -13.01
CA GLY A 453 23.44 -40.57 -12.53
C GLY A 453 21.93 -40.29 -12.66
N GLY A 454 21.35 -40.90 -13.68
CA GLY A 454 20.13 -41.70 -13.52
C GLY A 454 20.54 -43.17 -13.70
N GLY A 455 19.81 -44.13 -13.13
CA GLY A 455 20.12 -45.54 -13.33
C GLY A 455 20.01 -45.97 -14.80
N PRO A 456 20.62 -47.10 -15.21
CA PRO A 456 20.45 -47.64 -16.56
C PRO A 456 18.96 -47.98 -16.78
N GLY A 457 18.25 -47.12 -17.52
CA GLY A 457 16.79 -47.22 -17.69
C GLY A 457 16.05 -45.89 -17.93
N GLY A 458 16.72 -44.74 -17.91
CA GLY A 458 16.10 -43.46 -18.28
C GLY A 458 15.32 -42.77 -17.15
N GLU A 459 14.28 -42.01 -17.50
CA GLU A 459 13.47 -41.27 -16.53
C GLU A 459 12.68 -42.25 -15.64
N VAL A 460 12.52 -41.92 -14.35
CA VAL A 460 11.65 -42.68 -13.43
C VAL A 460 10.19 -42.46 -13.83
N GLY A 461 9.74 -43.21 -14.83
CA GLY A 461 8.45 -43.05 -15.51
C GLY A 461 8.45 -43.50 -16.97
N GLU A 462 9.58 -43.39 -17.68
CA GLU A 462 9.75 -43.91 -19.05
C GLU A 462 10.80 -45.03 -19.05
N ALA A 463 10.35 -46.26 -18.87
CA ALA A 463 11.18 -47.46 -18.98
C ALA A 463 11.53 -47.77 -20.45
N ILE A 464 12.37 -46.91 -21.04
CA ILE A 464 12.98 -47.12 -22.35
C ILE A 464 14.22 -47.99 -22.14
N GLY A 465 14.25 -49.14 -22.83
CA GLY A 465 15.32 -50.13 -22.66
C GLY A 465 16.69 -49.58 -23.04
N ALA A 466 17.75 -50.07 -22.41
CA ALA A 466 19.12 -49.58 -22.63
C ALA A 466 19.60 -49.65 -24.11
N ALA A 467 18.96 -50.48 -24.95
CA ALA A 467 19.20 -50.55 -26.39
C ALA A 467 18.67 -49.30 -27.14
N GLU A 468 17.45 -48.84 -26.84
CA GLU A 468 16.86 -47.63 -27.48
C GLU A 468 17.60 -46.34 -27.11
N ILE A 469 18.28 -46.31 -25.95
CA ILE A 469 19.07 -45.15 -25.52
C ILE A 469 20.27 -44.94 -26.47
N LEU A 470 20.95 -46.02 -26.87
CA LEU A 470 22.06 -45.95 -27.82
C LEU A 470 21.59 -45.53 -29.23
N GLU A 471 20.41 -45.98 -29.67
CA GLU A 471 19.82 -45.55 -30.93
C GLU A 471 19.38 -44.07 -30.89
N LYS A 472 18.72 -43.62 -29.81
CA LYS A 472 18.37 -42.20 -29.63
C LYS A 472 19.60 -41.30 -29.49
N GLU A 473 20.67 -41.72 -28.83
CA GLU A 473 21.91 -40.94 -28.76
C GLU A 473 22.61 -40.83 -30.13
N ALA A 474 22.56 -41.88 -30.96
CA ALA A 474 23.06 -41.82 -32.33
C ALA A 474 22.22 -40.89 -33.23
N ILE A 475 20.89 -40.92 -33.12
CA ILE A 475 19.98 -40.08 -33.91
C ILE A 475 20.01 -38.61 -33.45
N SER A 476 20.06 -38.36 -32.13
CA SER A 476 20.04 -37.01 -31.56
C SER A 476 21.27 -36.16 -31.86
N LYS A 477 22.38 -36.77 -32.29
CA LYS A 477 23.57 -36.03 -32.78
C LYS A 477 23.43 -35.47 -34.20
N LEU A 478 22.36 -35.78 -34.93
CA LEU A 478 22.17 -35.32 -36.31
C LEU A 478 21.05 -34.29 -36.52
N GLU A 479 20.20 -34.04 -35.52
CA GLU A 479 19.12 -33.04 -35.61
C GLU A 479 19.31 -31.88 -34.62
N GLU A 480 19.81 -30.75 -35.11
CA GLU A 480 19.50 -29.45 -34.49
C GLU A 480 17.99 -29.21 -34.61
N LYS A 481 17.22 -29.61 -33.59
CA LYS A 481 15.78 -29.32 -33.54
C LYS A 481 15.56 -27.82 -33.71
N PRO A 482 14.71 -27.39 -34.66
CA PRO A 482 14.52 -25.97 -34.94
C PRO A 482 14.00 -25.27 -33.69
N VAL A 483 14.65 -24.16 -33.33
CA VAL A 483 14.21 -23.34 -32.20
C VAL A 483 12.81 -22.82 -32.52
N GLU A 484 11.79 -23.36 -31.84
CA GLU A 484 10.43 -22.83 -31.91
C GLU A 484 10.48 -21.34 -31.57
N ARG A 485 10.09 -20.51 -32.54
CA ARG A 485 9.89 -19.09 -32.36
C ARG A 485 8.41 -18.83 -32.23
N ASN A 486 8.04 -17.99 -31.27
CA ASN A 486 6.70 -17.41 -31.23
C ASN A 486 6.44 -16.62 -32.53
N ARG A 487 5.17 -16.30 -32.81
CA ARG A 487 4.77 -15.51 -34.00
C ARG A 487 5.44 -14.12 -34.12
N ASP A 488 6.01 -13.63 -33.03
CA ASP A 488 6.77 -12.38 -32.93
C ASP A 488 8.29 -12.54 -33.14
N GLY A 489 8.77 -13.76 -33.40
CA GLY A 489 10.20 -14.07 -33.57
C GLY A 489 10.97 -14.31 -32.26
N SER A 490 10.37 -14.12 -31.10
CA SER A 490 10.99 -14.43 -29.80
C SER A 490 11.20 -15.94 -29.62
N LYS A 491 12.30 -16.34 -28.97
CA LYS A 491 12.55 -17.76 -28.65
C LYS A 491 11.45 -18.25 -27.71
N ALA A 492 10.71 -19.27 -28.10
CA ALA A 492 9.73 -19.89 -27.22
C ALA A 492 10.46 -20.43 -25.98
N ARG A 493 10.03 -19.99 -24.79
CA ARG A 493 10.56 -20.52 -23.53
C ARG A 493 10.01 -21.94 -23.31
N ARG A 494 10.68 -22.94 -23.89
CA ARG A 494 10.51 -24.35 -23.51
C ARG A 494 10.63 -24.44 -21.98
N ARG A 495 9.58 -24.94 -21.33
CA ARG A 495 9.65 -25.29 -19.91
C ARG A 495 10.59 -26.49 -19.78
N PRO A 496 11.64 -26.44 -18.93
CA PRO A 496 12.54 -27.57 -18.79
C PRO A 496 11.79 -28.79 -18.24
N THR A 497 12.15 -29.99 -18.70
CA THR A 497 11.54 -31.23 -18.18
C THR A 497 11.92 -31.43 -16.70
N PRO A 498 11.15 -32.21 -15.92
CA PRO A 498 11.53 -32.55 -14.56
C PRO A 498 12.94 -33.15 -14.46
N ALA A 499 13.38 -33.95 -15.46
CA ALA A 499 14.74 -34.46 -15.53
C ALA A 499 15.80 -33.38 -15.79
N GLU A 500 15.52 -32.38 -16.64
CA GLU A 500 16.42 -31.23 -16.86
C GLU A 500 16.52 -30.36 -15.59
N VAL A 501 15.41 -30.17 -14.86
CA VAL A 501 15.40 -29.49 -13.57
C VAL A 501 16.17 -30.29 -12.50
N TRP A 502 16.02 -31.62 -12.47
CA TRP A 502 16.71 -32.51 -11.55
C TRP A 502 18.23 -32.55 -11.77
N LYS A 503 18.67 -32.59 -13.03
CA LYS A 503 20.09 -32.50 -13.41
C LYS A 503 20.72 -31.17 -12.99
N THR A 504 19.93 -30.09 -12.94
CA THR A 504 20.37 -28.73 -12.60
C THR A 504 19.74 -28.20 -11.31
N LEU A 505 20.11 -28.77 -10.15
CA LEU A 505 19.83 -28.12 -8.86
C LEU A 505 20.54 -26.75 -8.81
N ARG A 506 19.80 -25.68 -8.53
CA ARG A 506 20.30 -24.30 -8.46
C ARG A 506 20.26 -23.80 -7.01
N PRO A 507 21.06 -22.77 -6.65
CA PRO A 507 20.85 -22.03 -5.42
C PRO A 507 19.42 -21.49 -5.35
N GLY A 508 18.91 -21.30 -4.13
CA GLY A 508 17.58 -20.75 -3.90
C GLY A 508 17.38 -19.40 -4.59
N ASN A 509 16.13 -19.10 -4.96
CA ASN A 509 15.79 -17.81 -5.56
C ASN A 509 16.20 -16.66 -4.61
N PRO A 510 16.79 -15.57 -5.14
CA PRO A 510 17.04 -14.38 -4.34
C PRO A 510 15.71 -13.81 -3.82
N LEU A 511 15.67 -13.48 -2.54
CA LEU A 511 14.55 -12.81 -1.86
C LEU A 511 14.73 -11.29 -1.92
N TRP A 512 15.98 -10.80 -1.89
CA TRP A 512 16.29 -9.37 -1.90
C TRP A 512 15.97 -8.76 -3.28
N ASP A 513 15.58 -7.48 -3.32
CA ASP A 513 15.31 -6.80 -4.60
C ASP A 513 16.61 -6.20 -5.17
N PRO A 514 17.09 -6.62 -6.36
CA PRO A 514 18.28 -6.06 -6.99
C PRO A 514 18.13 -4.59 -7.40
N LYS A 515 16.92 -4.01 -7.34
CA LYS A 515 16.67 -2.56 -7.54
C LYS A 515 16.48 -1.80 -6.22
N VAL A 516 16.78 -2.40 -5.07
CA VAL A 516 16.78 -1.72 -3.77
C VAL A 516 18.19 -1.74 -3.20
N THR A 517 18.74 -0.55 -2.94
CA THR A 517 19.90 -0.40 -2.05
C THR A 517 19.37 -0.36 -0.63
N TYR A 518 19.61 -1.43 0.12
CA TYR A 518 19.20 -1.50 1.51
C TYR A 518 20.10 -0.62 2.39
N GLU A 519 19.48 0.24 3.21
CA GLU A 519 20.17 1.23 4.05
C GLU A 519 19.34 1.52 5.30
N ALA A 520 19.98 1.60 6.46
CA ALA A 520 19.37 1.99 7.73
C ALA A 520 19.22 3.53 7.81
N ILE A 521 18.48 4.11 6.86
CA ILE A 521 18.30 5.57 6.74
C ILE A 521 17.87 6.17 8.07
N GLY A 522 18.58 7.20 8.52
CA GLY A 522 18.31 7.90 9.78
C GLY A 522 18.72 7.17 11.05
N LYS A 523 19.39 6.00 10.95
CA LYS A 523 20.04 5.37 12.10
C LYS A 523 21.19 6.26 12.59
N ASP A 524 21.28 6.46 13.89
CA ASP A 524 22.47 7.07 14.49
C ASP A 524 23.63 6.07 14.47
N ARG A 525 24.70 6.39 13.75
CA ARG A 525 25.89 5.55 13.60
C ARG A 525 26.79 5.54 14.84
N SER A 526 26.57 6.43 15.81
CA SER A 526 27.31 6.47 17.09
C SER A 526 26.80 5.45 18.12
N ILE A 527 25.62 4.87 17.91
CA ILE A 527 25.00 3.87 18.79
C ILE A 527 24.75 2.55 18.05
N ALA A 528 24.85 1.43 18.77
CA ALA A 528 24.59 0.10 18.19
C ALA A 528 23.12 -0.08 17.77
N TRP A 529 22.20 0.47 18.56
CA TRP A 529 20.74 0.38 18.42
C TRP A 529 20.22 1.02 17.13
N ASP A 530 19.19 0.40 16.53
CA ASP A 530 18.40 1.00 15.45
C ASP A 530 16.98 1.30 15.93
N ASP A 531 16.38 2.37 15.41
CA ASP A 531 15.01 2.81 15.71
C ASP A 531 14.17 2.68 14.43
N VAL A 532 13.31 1.66 14.39
CA VAL A 532 12.54 1.29 13.20
C VAL A 532 11.11 1.75 13.34
N PHE A 533 10.62 2.53 12.37
CA PHE A 533 9.30 3.14 12.43
C PHE A 533 8.28 2.48 11.48
N MET A 534 7.02 2.47 11.89
CA MET A 534 5.89 2.02 11.07
C MET A 534 4.62 2.81 11.39
N VAL A 535 3.85 3.18 10.36
CA VAL A 535 2.46 3.65 10.52
C VAL A 535 1.55 2.42 10.47
N SER A 536 0.89 2.13 11.58
CA SER A 536 -0.13 1.08 11.66
C SER A 536 -1.52 1.68 11.44
N SER A 537 -2.44 0.93 10.83
CA SER A 537 -3.82 1.35 10.63
C SER A 537 -4.85 0.25 10.92
N LEU A 538 -5.91 0.66 11.61
CA LEU A 538 -7.12 -0.11 11.91
C LEU A 538 -8.35 0.76 11.67
N ASN A 539 -9.46 0.16 11.26
CA ASN A 539 -10.73 0.87 11.02
C ASN A 539 -10.52 2.05 10.04
N HIS A 540 -10.64 3.29 10.53
CA HIS A 540 -10.31 4.55 9.86
C HIS A 540 -9.23 5.37 10.63
N HIS A 541 -8.52 4.73 11.55
CA HIS A 541 -7.50 5.34 12.41
C HIS A 541 -6.08 4.96 11.97
N ILE A 542 -5.10 5.76 12.43
CA ILE A 542 -3.67 5.45 12.34
C ILE A 542 -2.96 5.61 13.69
N SER A 543 -1.87 4.88 13.90
CA SER A 543 -1.01 4.95 15.08
C SER A 543 0.45 4.86 14.61
N LEU A 544 1.35 5.63 15.23
CA LEU A 544 2.77 5.65 14.90
C LEU A 544 3.49 4.70 15.87
N LEU A 545 4.23 3.74 15.30
CA LEU A 545 4.96 2.73 16.05
C LEU A 545 6.46 2.93 15.85
N ARG A 546 7.21 2.64 16.92
CA ARG A 546 8.67 2.60 16.95
C ARG A 546 9.12 1.31 17.62
N LEU A 547 10.00 0.56 16.97
CA LEU A 547 10.73 -0.56 17.54
C LEU A 547 12.20 -0.18 17.67
N ARG A 548 12.68 -0.01 18.90
CA ARG A 548 14.11 0.12 19.20
C ARG A 548 14.72 -1.27 19.35
N ILE A 549 15.69 -1.61 18.52
CA ILE A 549 16.22 -2.98 18.37
C ILE A 549 17.75 -3.02 18.33
N HIS A 550 18.35 -3.98 19.03
CA HIS A 550 19.80 -4.19 19.04
C HIS A 550 20.21 -5.16 17.92
N PRO A 551 21.34 -4.93 17.21
CA PRO A 551 21.81 -5.84 16.16
C PRO A 551 22.00 -7.29 16.63
N ALA A 552 22.47 -7.52 17.87
CA ALA A 552 22.64 -8.88 18.40
C ALA A 552 21.30 -9.64 18.59
N TYR A 553 20.22 -8.95 18.99
CA TYR A 553 18.89 -9.56 19.03
C TYR A 553 18.38 -9.84 17.62
N LEU A 554 18.63 -8.93 16.67
CA LEU A 554 18.22 -9.11 15.29
C LEU A 554 18.96 -10.29 14.63
N GLU A 555 20.25 -10.46 14.90
CA GLU A 555 21.04 -11.63 14.47
C GLU A 555 20.51 -12.92 15.11
N LEU A 556 20.21 -12.91 16.42
CA LEU A 556 19.61 -14.05 17.11
C LEU A 556 18.29 -14.50 16.46
N ILE A 557 17.34 -13.58 16.24
CA ILE A 557 16.07 -13.91 15.59
C ILE A 557 16.30 -14.37 14.14
N THR A 558 17.24 -13.75 13.42
CA THR A 558 17.47 -14.04 11.98
C THR A 558 18.20 -15.36 11.75
N GLU A 559 19.19 -15.70 12.59
CA GLU A 559 20.14 -16.81 12.36
C GLU A 559 20.10 -17.90 13.44
N GLY A 560 19.44 -17.68 14.57
CA GLY A 560 19.38 -18.62 15.70
C GLY A 560 20.68 -18.70 16.50
N ARG A 561 21.51 -17.65 16.48
CA ARG A 561 22.79 -17.60 17.19
C ARG A 561 22.77 -16.56 18.31
N LEU A 562 23.11 -16.99 19.52
CA LEU A 562 23.44 -16.08 20.60
C LEU A 562 24.78 -15.39 20.31
N PRO A 563 24.97 -14.11 20.70
CA PRO A 563 26.24 -13.42 20.51
C PRO A 563 27.34 -14.08 21.34
N VAL A 564 28.52 -14.24 20.76
CA VAL A 564 29.68 -14.92 21.40
C VAL A 564 30.17 -14.14 22.61
N GLU A 565 30.19 -12.80 22.49
CA GLU A 565 30.41 -11.88 23.60
C GLU A 565 29.08 -11.17 23.89
N THR A 566 28.64 -11.18 25.14
CA THR A 566 27.37 -10.52 25.50
C THR A 566 27.54 -9.00 25.41
N PRO A 567 26.67 -8.27 24.70
CA PRO A 567 26.70 -6.81 24.68
C PRO A 567 26.69 -6.21 26.10
N PRO A 568 27.41 -5.10 26.34
CA PRO A 568 27.44 -4.47 27.66
C PRO A 568 26.08 -3.89 28.07
N GLU A 569 25.21 -3.56 27.11
CA GLU A 569 23.82 -3.17 27.36
C GLU A 569 22.97 -4.40 27.71
N SER A 570 22.67 -4.61 29.00
CA SER A 570 21.89 -5.76 29.48
C SER A 570 20.54 -5.95 28.77
N ASP A 571 19.91 -4.86 28.33
CA ASP A 571 18.62 -4.85 27.65
C ASP A 571 18.69 -5.18 26.15
N TRP A 572 19.88 -5.50 25.60
CA TRP A 572 20.05 -5.88 24.19
C TRP A 572 19.08 -6.98 23.73
N CYS A 573 18.73 -7.88 24.65
CA CYS A 573 17.87 -9.04 24.43
C CYS A 573 16.36 -8.71 24.47
N SER A 574 15.97 -7.47 24.77
CA SER A 574 14.56 -7.06 24.82
C SER A 574 14.30 -5.78 23.99
N PRO A 575 13.87 -5.92 22.72
CA PRO A 575 13.48 -4.79 21.90
C PRO A 575 12.35 -4.00 22.55
N LYS A 576 12.36 -2.68 22.37
CA LYS A 576 11.36 -1.78 22.98
C LYS A 576 10.38 -1.32 21.91
N LEU A 577 9.12 -1.76 22.02
CA LEU A 577 8.03 -1.32 21.17
C LEU A 577 7.27 -0.19 21.86
N GLN A 578 7.20 0.97 21.20
CA GLN A 578 6.45 2.14 21.63
C GLN A 578 5.38 2.48 20.59
N ARG A 579 4.21 2.95 21.03
CA ARG A 579 3.12 3.41 20.17
C ARG A 579 2.58 4.77 20.60
N THR A 580 2.14 5.57 19.64
CA THR A 580 1.22 6.67 19.91
C THR A 580 -0.21 6.15 20.05
N ARG A 581 -1.07 7.01 20.61
CA ARG A 581 -2.52 6.85 20.50
C ARG A 581 -2.98 6.63 19.06
N TRP A 582 -4.18 6.07 18.94
CA TRP A 582 -4.92 6.04 17.70
C TRP A 582 -5.43 7.44 17.37
N PHE A 583 -5.13 7.91 16.16
CA PHE A 583 -5.60 9.16 15.57
C PHE A 583 -6.72 8.85 14.58
N ASP A 584 -7.91 9.43 14.78
CA ASP A 584 -9.03 9.33 13.84
C ASP A 584 -8.80 10.25 12.62
N LEU A 585 -8.80 9.68 11.41
CA LEU A 585 -8.66 10.48 10.18
C LEU A 585 -9.90 11.33 9.85
N PHE A 586 -11.08 11.01 10.39
CA PHE A 586 -12.29 11.83 10.25
C PHE A 586 -12.30 13.03 11.20
N ASN A 587 -11.60 12.97 12.33
CA ASN A 587 -11.43 14.09 13.26
C ASN A 587 -10.34 15.06 12.75
N ILE A 588 -10.59 16.37 12.87
CA ILE A 588 -9.69 17.44 12.37
C ILE A 588 -8.37 17.50 13.15
N GLU A 589 -8.46 17.54 14.48
CA GLU A 589 -7.31 17.68 15.36
C GLU A 589 -6.40 16.45 15.29
N ASP A 590 -7.01 15.26 15.24
CA ASP A 590 -6.28 13.99 15.15
C ASP A 590 -5.49 13.84 13.84
N ARG A 591 -6.09 14.19 12.69
CA ARG A 591 -5.34 14.13 11.41
C ARG A 591 -4.28 15.23 11.31
N ALA A 592 -4.48 16.39 11.93
CA ALA A 592 -3.47 17.45 11.99
C ALA A 592 -2.28 17.05 12.88
N GLU A 593 -2.54 16.49 14.07
CA GLU A 593 -1.50 16.01 14.98
C GLU A 593 -0.79 14.78 14.42
N ALA A 594 -1.50 13.86 13.76
CA ALA A 594 -0.88 12.75 13.06
C ALA A 594 0.03 13.21 11.90
N MET A 595 -0.36 14.26 11.16
CA MET A 595 0.51 14.87 10.16
C MET A 595 1.78 15.43 10.81
N ARG A 596 1.65 16.14 11.94
CA ARG A 596 2.77 16.68 12.72
C ARG A 596 3.74 15.58 13.17
N GLY A 597 3.22 14.47 13.69
CA GLY A 597 4.03 13.31 14.08
C GLY A 597 4.77 12.65 12.92
N VAL A 598 4.09 12.39 11.79
CA VAL A 598 4.72 11.83 10.58
C VAL A 598 5.78 12.80 10.02
N TRP A 599 5.52 14.11 10.05
CA TRP A 599 6.49 15.13 9.63
C TRP A 599 7.73 15.13 10.52
N GLY A 600 7.57 15.04 11.84
CA GLY A 600 8.68 14.93 12.80
C GLY A 600 9.54 13.69 12.55
N ILE A 601 8.90 12.52 12.39
CA ILE A 601 9.59 11.26 12.07
C ILE A 601 10.36 11.36 10.73
N MET A 602 9.73 11.90 9.68
CA MET A 602 10.41 12.09 8.39
C MET A 602 11.57 13.08 8.49
N SER A 603 11.40 14.18 9.21
CA SER A 603 12.42 15.19 9.45
C SER A 603 13.63 14.62 10.20
N TYR A 604 13.39 13.84 11.25
CA TYR A 604 14.42 13.11 11.98
C TYR A 604 15.12 12.07 11.10
N LEU A 605 14.40 11.19 10.42
CA LEU A 605 15.00 10.11 9.62
C LEU A 605 15.77 10.61 8.38
N MET A 606 15.33 11.73 7.80
CA MET A 606 15.95 12.32 6.60
C MET A 606 17.05 13.34 6.94
N ARG A 607 17.41 13.51 8.22
CA ARG A 607 18.55 14.35 8.64
C ARG A 607 19.86 13.86 8.01
N THR A 608 20.82 14.77 7.90
CA THR A 608 22.21 14.45 7.53
C THR A 608 22.96 13.85 8.71
N ASP A 609 23.65 12.73 8.49
CA ASP A 609 24.56 12.12 9.46
C ASP A 609 25.75 13.06 9.71
N SER A 610 26.00 13.43 10.97
CA SER A 610 27.12 14.31 11.36
C SER A 610 28.49 13.76 10.96
N ALA A 611 28.66 12.43 11.00
CA ALA A 611 29.90 11.74 10.64
C ALA A 611 30.14 11.63 9.11
N GLY A 612 29.15 11.91 8.27
CA GLY A 612 29.30 11.80 6.81
C GLY A 612 30.18 12.89 6.18
N HIS A 613 30.39 13.99 6.89
CA HIS A 613 31.02 15.19 6.34
C HIS A 613 32.56 15.19 6.37
N GLU A 614 33.17 14.35 7.22
CA GLU A 614 34.64 14.22 7.33
C GLU A 614 35.20 13.34 6.21
N ASN A 615 34.58 12.20 5.93
CA ASN A 615 35.04 11.28 4.87
C ASN A 615 34.89 11.85 3.45
N ALA A 616 34.01 12.83 3.23
CA ALA A 616 33.86 13.50 1.93
C ALA A 616 34.96 14.54 1.66
N GLY A 617 35.70 14.98 2.69
CA GLY A 617 36.79 15.97 2.56
C GLY A 617 38.18 15.37 2.36
N MET A 618 38.31 14.03 2.33
CA MET A 618 39.57 13.30 2.13
C MET A 618 39.65 12.60 0.76
N SER A 619 38.78 12.97 -0.18
CA SER A 619 38.77 12.46 -1.55
C SER A 619 38.60 13.58 -2.58
N GLU A 620 39.47 14.58 -2.53
CA GLU A 620 39.85 15.45 -3.66
C GLU A 620 41.39 15.40 -3.86
#